data_AF-A0A7S3X574-F1
#
_entry.id   AF-A0A7S3X574-F1
#
_cell.length_a   1.000
_cell.length_b   1.000
_cell.length_c   1.000
_cell.angle_alpha   90.00
_cell.angle_beta   90.00
_cell.angle_gamma   90.00
#
_symmetry.space_group_name_H-M   'P 1'
#
loop_
_entity.id
_entity.type
_entity.pdbx_description
1 polymer ?
#
loop_
_entity_poly.entity_id
_entity_poly.type
_entity_poly.pdbx_seq_one_letter_code
_entity_poly.pdbx_strand_id
1 'polypeptide(L)'
;APANVIGGAAPAAFSQLILFARHLDELIWKRPVQHVSRWERRFGFFNRLVDPEVRDKAEALLGPESGAAIADLLWWPIGRMFSCSRSQGYIERDLITQPVIVYGGTRDRATPYTRRTARLVNGESHRLQGRGHWLLGEEGWQELADEAAAWALRTADAVHSESEPRS
;
A
#
# COMPACT_ATOMS: atom_id res chain seq x y z
N ALA A 1 -1.77 -17.86 17.73
CA ALA A 1 -1.40 -16.46 18.00
C ALA A 1 -2.48 -15.54 17.42
N PRO A 2 -2.75 -14.32 17.94
CA PRO A 2 -3.75 -13.47 17.29
C PRO A 2 -3.23 -13.11 15.89
N ALA A 3 -3.96 -13.59 14.88
CA ALA A 3 -3.64 -13.32 13.50
C ALA A 3 -3.72 -11.82 13.23
N ASN A 4 -2.63 -11.24 12.77
CA ASN A 4 -2.50 -9.79 12.69
C ASN A 4 -2.47 -9.36 11.21
N VAL A 5 -3.65 -8.98 10.73
CA VAL A 5 -3.97 -8.38 9.42
C VAL A 5 -2.99 -7.27 9.04
N ILE A 6 -2.68 -7.12 7.75
CA ILE A 6 -1.73 -6.12 7.24
C ILE A 6 -2.36 -4.72 7.03
N GLY A 7 -3.68 -4.61 7.09
CA GLY A 7 -4.37 -3.35 7.31
C GLY A 7 -4.61 -3.06 8.80
N GLY A 8 -4.28 -1.86 9.28
CA GLY A 8 -5.27 -1.15 10.09
C GLY A 8 -5.02 -0.78 11.55
N ALA A 9 -3.83 -0.87 12.16
CA ALA A 9 -3.66 -0.35 13.53
C ALA A 9 -3.68 1.21 13.67
N ALA A 10 -4.19 1.98 12.69
CA ALA A 10 -4.32 3.44 12.81
C ALA A 10 -5.72 3.87 12.42
N PRO A 11 -6.24 4.93 13.06
CA PRO A 11 -7.30 5.71 12.43
C PRO A 11 -6.84 6.12 11.02
N ALA A 12 -7.79 6.15 10.08
CA ALA A 12 -7.54 6.62 8.73
C ALA A 12 -6.75 7.92 8.77
N ALA A 13 -5.67 8.00 7.99
CA ALA A 13 -4.92 9.24 7.87
C ALA A 13 -5.85 10.34 7.36
N PHE A 14 -5.66 11.58 7.81
CA PHE A 14 -6.53 12.70 7.44
C PHE A 14 -6.70 12.85 5.91
N SER A 15 -5.66 12.57 5.14
CA SER A 15 -5.71 12.56 3.68
C SER A 15 -6.62 11.46 3.11
N GLN A 16 -6.73 10.30 3.76
CA GLN A 16 -7.64 9.24 3.35
C GLN A 16 -9.09 9.60 3.65
N LEU A 17 -9.35 10.23 4.81
CA LEU A 17 -10.68 10.76 5.13
C LEU A 17 -11.14 11.75 4.06
N ILE A 18 -10.26 12.65 3.63
CA ILE A 18 -10.54 13.59 2.53
C ILE A 18 -10.79 12.83 1.21
N LEU A 19 -9.92 11.87 0.87
CA LEU A 19 -9.98 11.14 -0.40
C LEU A 19 -11.26 10.32 -0.56
N PHE A 20 -11.82 9.82 0.54
CA PHE A 20 -12.96 8.90 0.54
C PHE A 20 -14.24 9.47 1.16
N ALA A 21 -14.27 10.73 1.59
CA ALA A 21 -15.45 11.37 2.18
C ALA A 21 -16.67 11.36 1.24
N ARG A 22 -16.46 11.41 -0.07
CA ARG A 22 -17.54 11.37 -1.06
C ARG A 22 -18.08 9.97 -1.34
N HIS A 23 -17.35 8.94 -0.90
CA HIS A 23 -17.64 7.54 -1.19
C HIS A 23 -18.20 6.80 0.02
N LEU A 24 -18.61 7.51 1.08
CA LEU A 24 -19.03 6.89 2.34
C LEU A 24 -20.21 5.93 2.17
N ASP A 25 -21.16 6.22 1.27
CA ASP A 25 -22.30 5.32 1.00
C ASP A 25 -21.81 4.00 0.39
N GLU A 26 -21.00 4.09 -0.66
CA GLU A 26 -20.41 2.93 -1.33
C GLU A 26 -19.60 2.08 -0.35
N LEU A 27 -18.88 2.74 0.56
CA LEU A 27 -18.02 2.07 1.52
C LEU A 27 -18.81 1.41 2.67
N ILE A 28 -19.83 2.09 3.20
CA ILE A 28 -20.74 1.53 4.22
C ILE A 28 -21.44 0.30 3.67
N TRP A 29 -21.89 0.37 2.42
CA TRP A 29 -22.60 -0.74 1.75
C TRP A 29 -21.66 -1.69 1.00
N LYS A 30 -20.34 -1.50 1.09
CA LYS A 30 -19.31 -2.29 0.40
C LYS A 30 -19.55 -2.44 -1.11
N ARG A 31 -20.20 -1.45 -1.73
CA ARG A 31 -20.43 -1.37 -3.18
C ARG A 31 -19.14 -0.94 -3.87
N PRO A 32 -18.93 -1.30 -5.16
CA PRO A 32 -17.78 -0.80 -5.88
C PRO A 32 -17.81 0.74 -5.95
N VAL A 33 -16.66 1.38 -5.72
CA VAL A 33 -16.47 2.81 -5.95
C VAL A 33 -16.29 2.98 -7.45
N GLN A 34 -17.40 3.29 -8.13
CA GLN A 34 -17.47 3.32 -9.59
C GLN A 34 -16.66 4.47 -10.19
N HIS A 35 -16.59 5.62 -9.50
CA HIS A 35 -16.01 6.84 -10.07
C HIS A 35 -15.25 7.67 -9.03
N VAL A 36 -13.94 7.48 -8.96
CA VAL A 36 -13.05 8.44 -8.30
C VAL A 36 -12.92 9.67 -9.20
N SER A 37 -13.29 10.84 -8.69
CA SER A 37 -13.21 12.10 -9.42
C SER A 37 -11.77 12.40 -9.87
N ARG A 38 -11.61 13.21 -10.91
CA ARG A 38 -10.28 13.65 -11.39
C ARG A 38 -9.47 14.30 -10.28
N TRP A 39 -10.12 15.09 -9.42
CA TRP A 39 -9.45 15.72 -8.29
C TRP A 39 -8.96 14.69 -7.27
N GLU A 40 -9.79 13.72 -6.87
CA GLU A 40 -9.41 12.66 -5.92
C GLU A 40 -8.24 11.82 -6.47
N ARG A 41 -8.29 11.46 -7.76
CA ARG A 41 -7.20 10.74 -8.45
C ARG A 41 -5.86 11.48 -8.34
N ARG A 42 -5.87 12.78 -8.62
CA ARG A 42 -4.69 13.65 -8.55
C ARG A 42 -4.25 13.98 -7.14
N PHE A 43 -5.19 14.09 -6.21
CA PHE A 43 -4.90 14.39 -4.82
C PHE A 43 -4.28 13.19 -4.09
N GLY A 44 -4.82 11.99 -4.32
CA GLY A 44 -4.47 10.76 -3.62
C GLY A 44 -3.40 9.94 -4.32
N PHE A 45 -3.69 9.46 -5.53
CA PHE A 45 -2.91 8.44 -6.22
C PHE A 45 -1.79 9.02 -7.08
N PHE A 46 -2.06 10.14 -7.76
CA PHE A 46 -1.17 10.73 -8.77
C PHE A 46 -0.56 12.08 -8.37
N ASN A 47 -0.49 12.36 -7.06
CA ASN A 47 -0.09 13.67 -6.53
C ASN A 47 1.36 14.09 -6.84
N ARG A 48 2.20 13.15 -7.31
CA ARG A 48 3.59 13.36 -7.67
C ARG A 48 3.92 13.04 -9.13
N LEU A 49 2.94 12.65 -9.95
CA LEU A 49 3.14 12.61 -11.41
C LEU A 49 3.09 14.02 -11.98
N VAL A 50 4.28 14.51 -12.34
CA VAL A 50 4.48 15.85 -12.88
C VAL A 50 4.09 15.90 -14.36
N ASP A 51 4.46 14.87 -15.13
CA ASP A 51 4.13 14.76 -16.57
C ASP A 51 2.61 14.61 -16.77
N PRO A 52 1.95 15.60 -17.42
CA PRO A 52 0.52 15.54 -17.69
C PRO A 52 0.09 14.38 -18.59
N GLU A 53 0.90 14.00 -19.58
CA GLU A 53 0.54 12.92 -20.51
C GLU A 53 0.61 11.57 -19.82
N VAL A 54 1.67 11.32 -19.06
CA VAL A 54 1.81 10.07 -18.28
C VAL A 54 0.69 9.98 -17.26
N ARG A 55 0.39 11.08 -16.57
CA ARG A 55 -0.71 11.13 -15.60
C ARG A 55 -2.05 10.87 -16.25
N ASP A 56 -2.37 11.53 -17.36
CA ASP A 56 -3.67 11.36 -18.02
C ASP A 56 -3.82 9.95 -18.60
N LYS A 57 -2.74 9.32 -19.10
CA LYS A 57 -2.71 7.91 -19.48
C LYS A 57 -2.95 6.99 -18.28
N ALA A 58 -2.29 7.23 -17.15
CA ALA A 58 -2.50 6.44 -15.93
C ALA A 58 -3.92 6.61 -15.37
N GLU A 59 -4.45 7.84 -15.41
CA GLU A 59 -5.83 8.16 -15.03
C GLU A 59 -6.87 7.39 -15.87
N ALA A 60 -6.57 7.13 -17.15
CA ALA A 60 -7.45 6.39 -18.07
C ALA A 60 -7.45 4.87 -17.82
N LEU A 61 -6.44 4.34 -17.14
CA LEU A 61 -6.35 2.91 -16.78
C LEU A 61 -7.14 2.57 -15.50
N LEU A 62 -7.58 3.58 -14.75
CA LEU A 62 -8.35 3.35 -13.53
C LEU A 62 -9.76 2.88 -13.86
N GLY A 63 -10.12 1.71 -13.32
CA GLY A 63 -11.47 1.17 -13.36
C GLY A 63 -12.22 1.38 -12.04
N PRO A 64 -13.42 0.78 -11.91
CA PRO A 64 -14.13 0.70 -10.65
C PRO A 64 -13.29 -0.01 -9.58
N GLU A 65 -13.20 0.59 -8.40
CA GLU A 65 -12.47 0.03 -7.27
C GLU A 65 -13.39 -0.73 -6.31
N SER A 66 -12.86 -1.72 -5.62
CA SER A 66 -13.63 -2.47 -4.60
C SER A 66 -13.85 -1.58 -3.37
N GLY A 67 -15.07 -1.07 -3.18
CA GLY A 67 -15.43 -0.35 -1.96
C GLY A 67 -15.33 -1.24 -0.71
N ALA A 68 -15.42 -2.57 -0.85
CA ALA A 68 -15.12 -3.49 0.25
C ALA A 68 -13.63 -3.42 0.66
N ALA A 69 -12.70 -3.33 -0.29
CA ALA A 69 -11.27 -3.21 0.00
C ALA A 69 -10.92 -1.85 0.61
N ILE A 70 -11.52 -0.77 0.10
CA ILE A 70 -11.35 0.57 0.67
C ILE A 70 -12.01 0.66 2.05
N ALA A 71 -13.16 0.01 2.24
CA ALA A 71 -13.83 -0.01 3.53
C ALA A 71 -13.00 -0.77 4.58
N ASP A 72 -12.39 -1.88 4.18
CA ASP A 72 -11.44 -2.59 5.03
C ASP A 72 -10.21 -1.73 5.37
N LEU A 73 -9.72 -0.89 4.44
CA LEU A 73 -8.61 0.03 4.70
C LEU A 73 -8.98 1.13 5.72
N LEU A 74 -10.19 1.68 5.64
CA LEU A 74 -10.64 2.84 6.42
C LEU A 74 -11.28 2.48 7.77
N TRP A 75 -12.12 1.44 7.80
CA TRP A 75 -12.90 1.03 8.97
C TRP A 75 -12.35 -0.20 9.67
N TRP A 76 -11.15 -0.70 9.35
CA TRP A 76 -10.58 -1.90 10.00
C TRP A 76 -10.80 -2.02 11.52
N PRO A 77 -10.51 -1.00 12.37
CA PRO A 77 -10.71 -1.14 13.81
C PRO A 77 -12.18 -1.32 14.20
N ILE A 78 -13.11 -0.76 13.41
CA ILE A 78 -14.56 -0.87 13.61
C ILE A 78 -15.08 -2.18 13.00
N GLY A 79 -14.64 -2.54 11.80
CA GLY A 79 -14.98 -3.80 11.12
C GLY A 79 -14.58 -5.03 11.93
N ARG A 80 -13.44 -4.99 12.64
CA ARG A 80 -13.03 -6.05 13.57
C ARG A 80 -13.93 -6.13 14.82
N MET A 81 -14.47 -5.00 15.26
CA MET A 81 -15.36 -4.93 16.43
C MET A 81 -16.77 -5.45 16.12
N PHE A 82 -17.23 -5.32 14.86
CA PHE A 82 -18.61 -5.62 14.47
C PHE A 82 -18.77 -6.73 13.41
N SER A 83 -17.70 -7.30 12.83
CA SER A 83 -17.81 -8.27 11.71
C SER A 83 -16.83 -9.45 11.81
N CYS A 84 -17.38 -10.67 11.70
CA CYS A 84 -16.70 -11.97 11.78
C CYS A 84 -15.96 -12.41 10.50
N SER A 85 -15.63 -11.49 9.58
CA SER A 85 -14.98 -11.84 8.30
C SER A 85 -13.49 -11.53 8.31
N ARG A 86 -12.68 -12.40 7.67
CA ARG A 86 -11.27 -12.11 7.39
C ARG A 86 -11.22 -10.88 6.49
N SER A 87 -10.40 -9.89 6.87
CA SER A 87 -10.15 -8.71 6.04
C SER A 87 -9.57 -9.12 4.69
N GLN A 88 -9.87 -8.35 3.63
CA GLN A 88 -9.24 -8.52 2.32
C GLN A 88 -7.72 -8.30 2.35
N GLY A 89 -7.20 -7.58 3.35
CA GLY A 89 -5.76 -7.44 3.61
C GLY A 89 -5.21 -8.41 4.65
N TYR A 90 -5.90 -9.52 4.92
CA TYR A 90 -5.44 -10.52 5.86
C TYR A 90 -4.20 -11.22 5.31
N ILE A 91 -3.14 -11.27 6.14
CA ILE A 91 -1.93 -12.04 5.85
C ILE A 91 -1.57 -12.82 7.10
N GLU A 92 -1.27 -14.10 6.90
CA GLU A 92 -0.78 -14.98 7.96
C GLU A 92 0.73 -14.79 8.09
N ARG A 93 1.15 -14.04 9.11
CA ARG A 93 2.54 -13.60 9.28
C ARG A 93 3.53 -14.74 9.39
N ASP A 94 3.11 -15.83 10.04
CA ASP A 94 3.98 -16.99 10.27
C ASP A 94 4.28 -17.72 8.95
N LEU A 95 3.55 -17.44 7.87
CA LEU A 95 3.83 -17.93 6.52
C LEU A 95 4.79 -17.03 5.73
N ILE A 96 5.13 -15.84 6.24
CA ILE A 96 6.10 -14.94 5.61
C ILE A 96 7.48 -15.35 6.11
N THR A 97 8.09 -16.30 5.41
CA THR A 97 9.42 -16.83 5.74
C THR A 97 10.54 -16.14 4.97
N GLN A 98 10.20 -15.34 3.95
CA GLN A 98 11.14 -14.70 3.05
C GLN A 98 11.45 -13.29 3.57
N PRO A 99 12.67 -12.77 3.38
CA PRO A 99 12.94 -11.36 3.62
C PRO A 99 11.99 -10.47 2.82
N VAL A 100 11.47 -9.42 3.44
CA VAL A 100 10.55 -8.47 2.81
C VAL A 100 11.06 -7.06 3.00
N ILE A 101 11.01 -6.26 1.94
CA ILE A 101 11.17 -4.81 1.99
C ILE A 101 9.87 -4.14 1.56
N VAL A 102 9.48 -3.08 2.27
CA VAL A 102 8.28 -2.30 1.98
C VAL A 102 8.68 -0.87 1.63
N TYR A 103 8.42 -0.49 0.38
CA TYR A 103 8.61 0.87 -0.10
C TYR A 103 7.35 1.72 0.08
N GLY A 104 7.53 3.01 0.31
CA GLY A 104 6.42 3.95 0.24
C GLY A 104 6.85 5.41 0.34
N GLY A 105 6.11 6.28 -0.33
CA GLY A 105 6.43 7.69 -0.43
C GLY A 105 6.10 8.47 0.85
N THR A 106 6.92 9.46 1.19
CA THR A 106 6.61 10.34 2.34
C THR A 106 5.48 11.33 2.09
N ARG A 107 5.04 11.46 0.83
CA ARG A 107 3.88 12.26 0.41
C ARG A 107 2.72 11.39 -0.08
N ASP A 108 2.74 10.08 0.16
CA ASP A 108 1.59 9.22 -0.10
C ASP A 108 0.39 9.70 0.75
N ARG A 109 -0.74 9.97 0.07
CA ARG A 109 -2.00 10.41 0.69
C ARG A 109 -3.04 9.30 0.74
N ALA A 110 -2.88 8.23 -0.03
CA ALA A 110 -3.79 7.12 -0.12
C ALA A 110 -3.41 5.97 0.83
N THR A 111 -2.12 5.65 1.00
CA THR A 111 -1.65 4.55 1.87
C THR A 111 -0.38 4.87 2.68
N PRO A 112 -0.39 5.87 3.58
CA PRO A 112 0.79 6.34 4.31
C PRO A 112 1.27 5.42 5.46
N TYR A 113 1.35 4.09 5.24
CA TYR A 113 1.54 3.09 6.29
C TYR A 113 2.81 2.25 6.17
N THR A 114 3.76 2.62 5.30
CA THR A 114 5.00 1.86 5.00
C THR A 114 5.68 1.24 6.22
N ARG A 115 6.03 2.05 7.23
CA ARG A 115 6.71 1.55 8.44
C ARG A 115 5.90 0.52 9.20
N ARG A 116 4.58 0.73 9.25
CA ARG A 116 3.71 -0.21 9.93
C ARG A 116 3.67 -1.50 9.14
N THR A 117 3.34 -1.45 7.85
CA THR A 117 3.30 -2.62 6.96
C THR A 117 4.58 -3.45 7.11
N ALA A 118 5.75 -2.82 7.05
CA ALA A 118 7.05 -3.46 7.29
C ALA A 118 7.12 -4.20 8.65
N ARG A 119 6.72 -3.53 9.74
CA ARG A 119 6.66 -4.18 11.07
C ARG A 119 5.67 -5.34 11.14
N LEU A 120 4.59 -5.33 10.35
CA LEU A 120 3.63 -6.43 10.34
C LEU A 120 4.18 -7.65 9.63
N VAL A 121 5.06 -7.47 8.64
CA VAL A 121 5.72 -8.55 7.88
C VAL A 121 7.12 -8.90 8.41
N ASN A 122 7.54 -8.34 9.56
CA ASN A 122 8.93 -8.42 10.06
C ASN A 122 9.98 -8.02 9.00
N GLY A 123 9.63 -7.08 8.13
CA GLY A 123 10.46 -6.64 7.02
C GLY A 123 11.10 -5.27 7.22
N GLU A 124 11.90 -4.89 6.24
CA GLU A 124 12.54 -3.57 6.15
C GLU A 124 11.54 -2.51 5.66
N SER A 125 11.66 -1.29 6.17
CA SER A 125 10.84 -0.16 5.70
C SER A 125 11.71 0.86 4.98
N HIS A 126 11.41 1.14 3.72
CA HIS A 126 12.10 2.16 2.94
C HIS A 126 11.14 3.30 2.58
N ARG A 127 11.32 4.46 3.23
CA ARG A 127 10.47 5.65 3.01
C ARG A 127 11.14 6.61 2.06
N LEU A 128 10.60 6.70 0.85
CA LEU A 128 11.16 7.52 -0.22
C LEU A 128 10.74 8.98 -0.07
N GLN A 129 11.71 9.87 0.12
CA GLN A 129 11.43 11.27 0.39
C GLN A 129 10.83 11.98 -0.82
N GLY A 130 9.75 12.73 -0.60
CA GLY A 130 9.10 13.52 -1.64
C GLY A 130 8.27 12.74 -2.65
N ARG A 131 8.29 11.40 -2.57
CA ARG A 131 7.50 10.49 -3.41
C ARG A 131 6.06 10.35 -2.92
N GLY A 132 5.15 10.08 -3.84
CA GLY A 132 3.71 9.94 -3.64
C GLY A 132 3.28 8.49 -3.51
N HIS A 133 2.05 8.20 -3.98
CA HIS A 133 1.46 6.88 -3.92
C HIS A 133 1.93 5.98 -5.08
N TRP A 134 1.90 6.49 -6.32
CA TRP A 134 2.27 5.74 -7.50
C TRP A 134 3.77 5.83 -7.80
N LEU A 135 4.59 5.14 -7.00
CA LEU A 135 6.06 5.21 -7.08
C LEU A 135 6.63 4.88 -8.47
N LEU A 136 6.09 3.84 -9.13
CA LEU A 136 6.58 3.35 -10.43
C LEU A 136 6.19 4.23 -11.64
N GLY A 137 5.45 5.31 -11.40
CA GLY A 137 5.02 6.26 -12.43
C GLY A 137 5.65 7.64 -12.24
N GLU A 138 6.43 7.82 -11.17
CA GLU A 138 7.10 9.08 -10.89
C GLU A 138 8.43 9.18 -11.63
N GLU A 139 8.88 10.41 -11.90
CA GLU A 139 10.18 10.66 -12.53
C GLU A 139 11.33 10.01 -11.73
N GLY A 140 12.22 9.29 -12.40
CA GLY A 140 13.32 8.58 -11.73
C GLY A 140 12.88 7.32 -10.98
N TRP A 141 11.72 6.74 -11.30
CA TRP A 141 11.31 5.44 -10.77
C TRP A 141 12.28 4.32 -11.12
N GLN A 142 13.09 4.48 -12.17
CA GLN A 142 14.12 3.53 -12.58
C GLN A 142 15.16 3.33 -11.48
N GLU A 143 15.56 4.39 -10.78
CA GLU A 143 16.50 4.30 -9.65
C GLU A 143 15.92 3.43 -8.51
N LEU A 144 14.61 3.56 -8.25
CA LEU A 144 13.90 2.72 -7.29
C LEU A 144 13.86 1.25 -7.75
N ALA A 145 13.64 1.02 -9.05
CA ALA A 145 13.65 -0.33 -9.61
C ALA A 145 15.03 -0.98 -9.49
N ASP A 146 16.09 -0.23 -9.81
CA ASP A 146 17.47 -0.69 -9.68
C ASP A 146 17.84 -0.96 -8.22
N GLU A 147 17.45 -0.08 -7.30
CA GLU A 147 17.63 -0.28 -5.85
C GLU A 147 16.92 -1.55 -5.37
N ALA A 148 15.66 -1.76 -5.78
CA ALA A 148 14.88 -2.92 -5.40
C ALA A 148 15.48 -4.22 -5.96
N ALA A 149 15.96 -4.20 -7.21
CA ALA A 149 16.65 -5.34 -7.82
C ALA A 149 17.97 -5.65 -7.09
N ALA A 150 18.77 -4.62 -6.78
CA ALA A 150 20.03 -4.79 -6.06
C ALA A 150 19.80 -5.29 -4.63
N TRP A 151 18.75 -4.83 -3.94
CA TRP A 151 18.36 -5.36 -2.63
C TRP A 151 17.96 -6.84 -2.72
N ALA A 152 17.17 -7.22 -3.73
CA ALA A 152 16.73 -8.60 -3.90
C ALA A 152 17.90 -9.56 -4.12
N LEU A 153 18.86 -9.17 -4.97
CA LEU A 153 20.06 -9.98 -5.26
C LEU A 153 20.93 -10.16 -4.01
N ARG A 154 21.30 -9.07 -3.31
CA ARG A 154 22.11 -9.15 -2.09
C ARG A 154 21.43 -9.98 -1.01
N THR A 155 20.11 -9.87 -0.90
CA THR A 155 19.33 -10.61 0.08
C THR A 155 19.27 -12.09 -0.25
N ALA A 156 19.11 -12.44 -1.53
CA ALA A 156 19.16 -13.83 -1.99
C ALA A 156 20.53 -14.46 -1.71
N ASP A 157 21.63 -13.75 -2.01
CA ASP A 157 22.99 -14.23 -1.75
C ASP A 157 23.25 -14.46 -0.25
N ALA A 158 22.77 -13.56 0.60
CA ALA A 158 22.90 -13.69 2.06
C ALA A 158 22.13 -14.91 2.59
N VAL A 159 20.87 -15.08 2.19
CA VAL A 159 20.05 -16.24 2.58
C VAL A 159 20.66 -17.55 2.08
N HIS A 160 21.21 -17.56 0.87
CA HIS A 160 21.89 -18.73 0.33
C HIS A 160 23.13 -19.09 1.17
N SER A 161 23.96 -18.10 1.50
CA SER A 161 25.19 -18.27 2.29
C SER A 161 24.90 -18.78 3.71
N GLU A 162 23.82 -18.34 4.35
CA GLU A 162 23.40 -18.80 5.68
C GLU A 162 22.84 -20.23 5.68
N SER A 163 22.35 -20.70 4.53
CA SER A 163 21.80 -22.05 4.36
C SER A 163 22.86 -23.13 4.11
N GLU A 164 24.10 -22.75 3.75
CA GLU A 164 25.19 -23.71 3.58
C GLU A 164 25.74 -24.17 4.94
N PRO A 165 25.96 -25.49 5.15
CA PRO A 165 26.50 -25.99 6.40
C PRO A 165 27.91 -25.45 6.60
N ARG A 166 28.14 -24.78 7.75
CA ARG A 166 29.50 -24.41 8.18
C ARG A 166 30.31 -25.69 8.38
N SER A 167 31.30 -25.90 7.51
CA SER A 167 32.28 -26.98 7.58
C SER A 167 33.16 -26.90 8.83
#